data_AF-A0A6A5TNB2-F1
#
_entry.id   AF-A0A6A5TNB2-F1
#
_cell.length_a   1.000
_cell.length_b   1.000
_cell.length_c   1.000
_cell.angle_alpha   90.00
_cell.angle_beta   90.00
_cell.angle_gamma   90.00
#
_symmetry.space_group_name_H-M   'P 1'
#
loop_
_entity.id
_entity.type
_entity.pdbx_description
1 polymer ?
#
loop_
_entity_poly.entity_id
_entity_poly.type
_entity_poly.pdbx_seq_one_letter_code
_entity_poly.pdbx_strand_id
1 'polypeptide(L)'
;MDIGGSASNSLAGLDLSKLSDRDKQELQQFIVNESQKARIQSSIHSLTDTCFRKCIPAGTVKKGALDKYEEPCMRQCVDRFLDANLVVLKELERLRQ
;
A
#
# COMPACT_ATOMS: atom_id res chain seq x y z
N MET A 1 -2.09 13.41 6.83
CA MET A 1 -0.67 13.68 7.09
C MET A 1 -0.42 13.18 8.49
N ASP A 2 0.23 12.01 8.65
CA ASP A 2 0.87 11.56 9.89
C ASP A 2 1.61 10.26 9.57
N ILE A 3 2.82 10.42 9.04
CA ILE A 3 3.78 9.32 8.85
C ILE A 3 4.93 9.51 9.85
N GLY A 4 4.62 10.14 11.00
CA GLY A 4 5.53 10.23 12.14
C GLY A 4 5.34 9.08 13.14
N GLY A 5 4.17 8.43 13.18
CA GLY A 5 3.84 7.47 14.24
C GLY A 5 4.36 6.05 14.04
N SER A 6 4.42 5.55 12.80
CA SER A 6 4.73 4.13 12.55
C SER A 6 6.23 3.81 12.47
N ALA A 7 7.08 4.81 12.19
CA ALA A 7 8.53 4.63 12.21
C ALA A 7 9.10 4.59 13.65
N SER A 8 8.42 5.24 14.61
CA SER A 8 8.84 5.29 16.01
C SER A 8 8.84 3.92 16.71
N ASN A 9 7.96 3.00 16.30
CA ASN A 9 7.83 1.71 16.98
C ASN A 9 8.94 0.71 16.61
N SER A 10 9.60 0.88 15.46
CA SER A 10 10.72 0.03 15.01
C SER A 10 12.10 0.58 15.40
N LEU A 11 12.20 1.84 15.83
CA LEU A 11 13.44 2.50 16.23
C LEU A 11 13.60 2.67 17.75
N ALA A 12 12.66 2.18 18.56
CA ALA A 12 12.62 2.41 20.01
C ALA A 12 13.85 1.91 20.81
N GLY A 13 14.77 1.16 20.19
CA GLY A 13 16.00 0.67 20.80
C GLY A 13 17.31 1.23 20.21
N LEU A 14 17.26 2.15 19.23
CA LEU A 14 18.46 2.69 18.57
C LEU A 14 18.78 4.10 19.08
N ASP A 15 19.91 4.25 19.76
CA ASP A 15 20.44 5.54 20.20
C ASP A 15 21.01 6.33 19.01
N LEU A 16 20.14 7.08 18.34
CA LEU A 16 20.44 7.91 17.15
C LEU A 16 21.45 9.03 17.43
N SER A 17 21.72 9.35 18.70
CA SER A 17 22.68 10.40 19.08
C SER A 17 24.13 10.02 18.83
N LYS A 18 24.42 8.72 18.70
CA LYS A 18 25.77 8.17 18.46
C LYS A 18 26.13 8.01 16.98
N LEU A 19 25.19 8.29 16.07
CA LEU A 19 25.44 8.19 14.63
C LEU A 19 26.18 9.41 14.11
N SER A 20 27.13 9.20 13.19
CA SER A 20 27.73 10.31 12.45
C SER A 20 26.67 10.98 11.56
N ASP A 21 26.87 12.24 11.17
CA ASP A 21 25.90 12.95 10.33
C ASP A 21 25.72 12.27 8.95
N ARG A 22 26.77 11.61 8.45
CA ARG A 22 26.71 10.76 7.26
C ARG A 22 25.77 9.56 7.48
N ASP A 23 25.91 8.84 8.60
CA ASP A 23 25.08 7.67 8.89
C ASP A 23 23.61 8.06 9.13
N LYS A 24 23.36 9.25 9.72
CA LYS A 24 21.99 9.81 9.84
C LYS A 24 21.37 10.06 8.47
N GLN A 25 22.13 10.62 7.53
CA GLN A 25 21.64 10.87 6.17
C GLN A 25 21.34 9.56 5.42
N GLU A 26 22.23 8.57 5.52
CA GLU A 26 22.02 7.24 4.93
C GLU A 26 20.81 6.53 5.56
N LEU A 27 20.66 6.58 6.88
CA LEU A 27 19.51 6.02 7.59
C LEU A 27 18.21 6.72 7.19
N GLN A 28 18.20 8.04 7.06
CA GLN A 28 17.02 8.78 6.61
C GLN A 28 16.60 8.32 5.21
N GLN A 29 17.55 8.18 4.28
CA GLN A 29 17.26 7.68 2.95
C GLN A 29 16.73 6.23 2.98
N PHE A 30 17.33 5.38 3.82
CA PHE A 30 16.87 4.01 4.03
C PHE A 30 15.44 3.96 4.55
N ILE A 31 15.10 4.76 5.59
CA ILE A 31 13.75 4.84 6.16
C ILE A 31 12.75 5.29 5.10
N VAL A 32 13.09 6.31 4.30
CA VAL A 32 12.21 6.76 3.21
C VAL A 32 11.94 5.61 2.23
N ASN A 33 12.98 4.90 1.80
CA ASN A 33 12.86 3.78 0.86
C ASN A 33 12.02 2.63 1.44
N GLU A 34 12.29 2.20 2.68
CA GLU A 34 11.53 1.12 3.33
C GLU A 34 10.09 1.53 3.63
N SER A 35 9.85 2.79 4.01
CA SER A 35 8.50 3.30 4.21
C SER A 35 7.69 3.30 2.90
N GLN A 36 8.32 3.63 1.76
CA GLN A 36 7.67 3.55 0.46
C GLN A 36 7.33 2.10 0.10
N LYS A 37 8.25 1.16 0.30
CA LYS A 37 8.00 -0.28 0.10
C LYS A 37 6.84 -0.77 0.96
N ALA A 38 6.84 -0.42 2.25
CA ALA A 38 5.78 -0.82 3.17
C ALA A 38 4.40 -0.28 2.75
N ARG A 39 4.32 0.95 2.24
CA ARG A 39 3.09 1.50 1.67
C ARG A 39 2.62 0.73 0.46
N ILE A 40 3.52 0.39 -0.47
CA ILE A 40 3.18 -0.42 -1.65
C ILE A 40 2.64 -1.79 -1.21
N GLN A 41 3.30 -2.46 -0.27
CA GLN A 41 2.83 -3.75 0.25
C GLN A 41 1.45 -3.66 0.91
N SER A 42 1.21 -2.61 1.70
CA SER A 42 -0.11 -2.37 2.29
C SER A 42 -1.20 -2.16 1.22
N SER A 43 -0.90 -1.40 0.17
CA SER A 43 -1.81 -1.23 -0.98
C SER A 43 -2.07 -2.55 -1.71
N ILE A 44 -1.04 -3.37 -1.93
CA ILE A 44 -1.19 -4.70 -2.54
C ILE A 44 -2.13 -5.57 -1.69
N HIS A 45 -1.94 -5.60 -0.37
CA HIS A 45 -2.82 -6.37 0.52
C HIS A 45 -4.27 -5.89 0.47
N SER A 46 -4.49 -4.58 0.51
CA SER A 46 -5.84 -3.99 0.46
C SER A 46 -6.56 -4.28 -0.87
N LEU A 47 -5.86 -4.09 -1.99
CA LEU A 47 -6.36 -4.42 -3.32
C LEU A 47 -6.65 -5.92 -3.45
N THR A 48 -5.75 -6.76 -2.95
CA THR A 48 -5.93 -8.22 -2.97
C THR A 48 -7.17 -8.63 -2.19
N ASP A 49 -7.37 -8.15 -0.95
CA ASP A 49 -8.58 -8.50 -0.17
C ASP A 49 -9.86 -8.03 -0.88
N THR A 50 -9.86 -6.79 -1.38
CA THR A 50 -11.01 -6.20 -2.07
C THR A 50 -11.35 -6.95 -3.36
N CYS A 51 -10.36 -7.19 -4.21
CA CYS A 51 -10.57 -7.82 -5.51
C CYS A 51 -10.80 -9.32 -5.39
N PHE A 52 -10.17 -9.98 -4.42
CA PHE A 52 -10.47 -11.38 -4.11
C PHE A 52 -11.95 -11.55 -3.73
N ARG A 53 -12.48 -10.74 -2.80
CA ARG A 53 -13.90 -10.82 -2.43
C ARG A 53 -14.87 -10.53 -3.58
N LYS A 54 -14.47 -9.65 -4.52
CA LYS A 54 -15.31 -9.26 -5.66
C LYS A 54 -15.28 -10.27 -6.80
N CYS A 55 -14.11 -10.84 -7.08
CA CYS A 55 -13.88 -11.70 -8.23
C CYS A 55 -13.92 -13.19 -7.93
N ILE A 56 -13.71 -13.56 -6.67
CA ILE A 56 -13.74 -14.95 -6.18
C ILE A 56 -14.80 -15.01 -5.07
N PRO A 57 -16.06 -15.34 -5.43
CA PRO A 57 -17.14 -15.44 -4.47
C PRO A 57 -16.82 -16.41 -3.33
N ALA A 58 -17.34 -16.12 -2.15
CA ALA A 58 -17.13 -16.97 -0.98
C ALA A 58 -17.58 -18.41 -1.25
N GLY A 59 -16.67 -19.37 -1.06
CA GLY A 59 -16.93 -20.81 -1.20
C GLY A 59 -16.51 -21.44 -2.53
N THR A 60 -15.89 -20.70 -3.47
CA THR A 60 -15.63 -21.22 -4.83
C THR A 60 -14.16 -21.27 -5.26
N VAL A 61 -13.19 -21.37 -4.35
CA VAL A 61 -11.80 -21.67 -4.76
C VAL A 61 -11.73 -23.11 -5.27
N LYS A 62 -11.85 -23.28 -6.58
CA LYS A 62 -11.92 -24.59 -7.24
C LYS A 62 -10.52 -25.19 -7.46
N LYS A 63 -9.52 -24.35 -7.71
CA LYS A 63 -8.14 -24.72 -8.05
C LYS A 63 -7.18 -23.62 -7.57
N GLY A 64 -5.88 -23.91 -7.54
CA GLY A 64 -4.85 -22.93 -7.11
C GLY A 64 -4.56 -21.80 -8.11
N ALA A 65 -4.94 -21.98 -9.38
CA ALA A 65 -4.78 -20.96 -10.42
C ALA A 65 -6.12 -20.26 -10.69
N LEU A 66 -6.05 -18.96 -11.00
CA LEU A 66 -7.21 -18.19 -11.43
C LEU A 66 -7.79 -18.77 -12.72
N ASP A 67 -9.11 -18.94 -12.76
CA ASP A 67 -9.79 -19.39 -13.97
C ASP A 67 -9.96 -18.26 -15.00
N LYS A 68 -10.49 -18.61 -16.18
CA LYS A 68 -10.67 -17.70 -17.32
C LYS A 68 -11.62 -16.52 -17.04
N TYR A 69 -12.39 -16.54 -15.96
CA TYR A 69 -13.25 -15.46 -15.51
C TYR A 69 -12.62 -14.69 -14.33
N GLU A 70 -11.93 -15.39 -13.44
CA GLU A 70 -11.27 -14.80 -12.26
C GLU A 70 -10.08 -13.90 -12.66
N GLU A 71 -9.19 -14.34 -13.55
CA GLU A 71 -8.03 -13.55 -13.98
C GLU A 71 -8.40 -12.19 -14.62
N PRO A 72 -9.29 -12.13 -15.64
CA PRO A 72 -9.72 -10.84 -16.18
C PRO A 72 -10.48 -9.99 -15.16
N CYS A 73 -11.28 -10.60 -14.27
CA CYS A 73 -11.95 -9.86 -13.21
C CYS A 73 -10.95 -9.19 -12.26
N MET A 74 -9.93 -9.93 -11.81
CA MET A 74 -8.89 -9.41 -10.90
C MET A 74 -8.17 -8.21 -11.50
N ARG A 75 -7.75 -8.30 -12.78
CA ARG A 75 -7.13 -7.17 -13.50
C ARG A 75 -8.05 -5.96 -13.55
N GLN A 76 -9.29 -6.16 -14.03
CA GLN A 76 -10.26 -5.06 -14.15
C GLN A 76 -10.60 -4.45 -12.79
N CYS A 77 -10.69 -5.26 -11.72
CA CYS A 77 -10.97 -4.78 -10.38
C CYS A 77 -9.92 -3.79 -9.90
N VAL A 78 -8.64 -4.10 -10.08
CA VAL A 78 -7.54 -3.19 -9.70
C VAL A 78 -7.61 -1.90 -10.53
N ASP A 79 -7.77 -2.01 -11.85
CA ASP A 79 -7.89 -0.84 -12.74
C ASP A 79 -9.06 0.07 -12.33
N ARG A 80 -10.24 -0.52 -12.08
CA ARG A 80 -11.43 0.22 -11.64
C ARG A 80 -11.24 0.85 -10.26
N PHE A 81 -10.54 0.17 -9.35
CA PHE A 81 -10.24 0.72 -8.03
C PHE A 81 -9.36 1.97 -8.17
N LEU A 82 -8.29 1.92 -8.97
CA LEU A 82 -7.42 3.07 -9.17
C LEU A 82 -8.16 4.23 -9.85
N ASP A 83 -8.97 3.96 -10.87
CA ASP A 83 -9.81 4.98 -11.51
C ASP A 83 -10.77 5.64 -10.52
N ALA A 84 -11.45 4.85 -9.69
CA ALA A 84 -12.36 5.37 -8.68
C ALA A 84 -11.64 6.24 -7.64
N ASN A 85 -10.45 5.83 -7.20
CA ASN A 85 -9.63 6.65 -6.28
C ASN A 85 -9.24 7.99 -6.91
N LEU A 86 -8.84 8.00 -8.19
CA LEU A 86 -8.52 9.24 -8.88
C LEU A 86 -9.72 10.18 -9.00
N VAL A 87 -10.91 9.65 -9.24
CA VAL A 87 -12.16 10.45 -9.24
C VAL A 87 -12.42 11.06 -7.87
N VAL A 88 -12.31 10.26 -6.80
CA VAL A 88 -12.51 10.75 -5.42
C VAL A 88 -11.48 11.82 -5.07
N LEU A 89 -10.20 11.62 -5.40
CA LEU A 89 -9.15 12.60 -5.13
C LEU A 89 -9.41 13.93 -5.85
N LYS A 90 -9.77 13.90 -7.14
CA LYS A 90 -10.13 15.10 -7.90
C LYS A 90 -11.30 15.86 -7.29
N GLU A 91 -12.31 15.13 -6.81
CA GLU A 91 -13.47 15.75 -6.16
C GLU A 91 -13.10 16.36 -4.80
N LEU A 92 -12.26 15.69 -4.01
CA LEU A 92 -11.74 16.25 -2.77
C LEU A 92 -10.90 17.50 -2.99
N GLU A 93 -10.08 17.54 -4.05
CA GLU A 93 -9.31 18.74 -4.44
C GLU A 93 -10.23 19.90 -4.81
N ARG A 94 -11.30 19.62 -5.58
CA ARG A 94 -12.32 20.62 -5.94
C ARG A 94 -13.00 21.21 -4.71
N LEU A 95 -13.29 20.40 -3.69
CA LEU A 95 -13.95 20.83 -2.44
C LEU A 95 -13.03 21.64 -1.51
N ARG A 96 -11.71 21.62 -1.72
CA ARG A 96 -10.75 22.40 -0.92
C ARG A 96 -10.57 23.84 -1.42
N GLN A 97 -11.11 24.16 -2.59
CA GLN A 97 -11.12 25.50 -3.19
C GLN A 97 -12.40 26.25 -2.80
#